data_AF-A5BKP6-F1
#
_entry.id   AF-A5BKP6-F1
#
_cell.length_a   1.000
_cell.length_b   1.000
_cell.length_c   1.000
_cell.angle_alpha   90.00
_cell.angle_beta   90.00
_cell.angle_gamma   90.00
#
_symmetry.space_group_name_H-M   'P 1'
#
loop_
_entity.id
_entity.type
_entity.pdbx_description
1 polymer ?
#
loop_
_entity_poly.entity_id
_entity_poly.type
_entity_poly.pdbx_seq_one_letter_code
_entity_poly.pdbx_strand_id
1 'polypeptide(L)'
;MVSARFRRHSRGLRNHFATSSYSCRAAKLASTLRFSASSLRHISGTFRRKSTTLCKKAAKFSQQKADSATLCKMLPSVWSDRLAMAVTPSFQLRIVHHMKHWILEFLSFQMCSFLAYFERLRQRAMKLQSLVLHEFELPKALP
;
A
#
# COMPACT_ATOMS: atom_id res chain seq x y z
N MET A 1 -40.48 38.08 -12.18
CA MET A 1 -39.40 37.07 -12.16
C MET A 1 -38.93 36.83 -13.59
N VAL A 2 -37.61 36.95 -13.82
CA VAL A 2 -36.94 36.92 -15.14
C VAL A 2 -36.61 35.49 -15.56
N SER A 3 -36.69 35.17 -16.86
CA SER A 3 -35.63 34.40 -17.54
C SER A 3 -35.75 34.52 -19.06
N ALA A 4 -34.74 35.09 -19.70
CA ALA A 4 -34.60 35.18 -21.15
C ALA A 4 -33.44 34.28 -21.60
N ARG A 5 -33.57 33.59 -22.75
CA ARG A 5 -32.41 32.97 -23.41
C ARG A 5 -32.36 33.25 -24.91
N PHE A 6 -31.20 33.78 -25.26
CA PHE A 6 -30.82 34.39 -26.51
C PHE A 6 -30.28 33.34 -27.49
N ARG A 7 -30.74 33.41 -28.74
CA ARG A 7 -30.12 32.72 -29.89
C ARG A 7 -28.74 33.33 -30.15
N ARG A 8 -27.83 32.56 -30.77
CA ARG A 8 -27.03 33.00 -31.93
C ARG A 8 -26.08 31.90 -32.43
N HIS A 9 -26.15 31.69 -33.74
CA HIS A 9 -25.08 31.13 -34.55
C HIS A 9 -24.30 32.30 -35.18
N SER A 10 -22.99 32.13 -35.43
CA SER A 10 -22.35 32.74 -36.59
C SER A 10 -21.11 31.97 -37.02
N ARG A 11 -21.03 31.78 -38.34
CA ARG A 11 -19.98 31.10 -39.10
C ARG A 11 -18.83 32.07 -39.41
N GLY A 12 -17.60 31.54 -39.51
CA GLY A 12 -16.54 32.14 -40.33
C GLY A 12 -15.12 31.83 -39.85
N LEU A 13 -14.42 30.92 -40.53
CA LEU A 13 -12.94 30.88 -40.74
C LEU A 13 -12.54 29.48 -41.23
N ARG A 14 -12.28 29.29 -42.54
CA ARG A 14 -11.64 28.06 -43.03
C ARG A 14 -10.71 28.41 -44.19
N ASN A 15 -9.46 27.96 -44.05
CA ASN A 15 -8.48 27.58 -45.10
C ASN A 15 -7.12 28.29 -45.02
N HIS A 16 -6.33 27.94 -44.00
CA HIS A 16 -4.87 28.19 -43.90
C HIS A 16 -4.02 26.91 -44.00
N PHE A 17 -4.64 25.74 -44.22
CA PHE A 17 -3.98 24.43 -44.05
C PHE A 17 -3.33 23.87 -45.34
N ALA A 18 -3.22 24.66 -46.41
CA ALA A 18 -2.68 24.21 -47.70
C ALA A 18 -1.13 24.28 -47.80
N THR A 19 -0.39 24.34 -46.68
CA THR A 19 1.08 24.33 -46.67
C THR A 19 1.59 22.93 -46.31
N SER A 20 2.26 22.26 -47.25
CA SER A 20 2.70 20.85 -47.18
C SER A 20 3.65 20.51 -46.01
N SER A 21 4.21 21.50 -45.33
CA SER A 21 5.13 21.34 -44.20
C SER A 21 4.44 20.81 -42.93
N TYR A 22 3.19 21.22 -42.67
CA TYR A 22 2.42 20.74 -41.51
C TYR A 22 2.09 19.25 -41.64
N SER A 23 1.73 18.81 -42.85
CA SER A 23 1.45 17.39 -43.16
C SER A 23 2.69 16.51 -43.01
N CYS A 24 3.86 16.98 -43.43
CA CYS A 24 5.13 16.24 -43.26
C CYS A 24 5.52 16.11 -41.79
N ARG A 25 5.34 17.16 -40.99
CA ARG A 25 5.60 17.14 -39.54
C ARG A 25 4.61 16.22 -38.81
N ALA A 26 3.33 16.27 -39.19
CA ALA A 26 2.31 15.36 -38.67
C ALA A 26 2.57 13.90 -39.06
N ALA A 27 3.02 13.63 -40.28
CA ALA A 27 3.40 12.29 -40.73
C ALA A 27 4.61 11.75 -39.95
N LYS A 28 5.60 12.59 -39.64
CA LYS A 28 6.77 12.23 -38.82
C LYS A 28 6.39 11.96 -37.36
N LEU A 29 5.43 12.69 -36.80
CA LEU A 29 4.88 12.40 -35.47
C LEU A 29 4.02 11.13 -35.47
N ALA A 30 3.26 10.88 -36.55
CA ALA A 30 2.48 9.67 -36.68
C ALA A 30 3.37 8.42 -36.82
N SER A 31 4.51 8.52 -37.50
CA SER A 31 5.45 7.41 -37.62
C SER A 31 6.16 7.09 -36.30
N THR A 32 6.58 8.10 -35.54
CA THR A 32 7.16 7.89 -34.19
C THR A 32 6.11 7.33 -33.22
N LEU A 33 4.87 7.81 -33.27
CA LEU A 33 3.79 7.30 -32.45
C LEU A 33 3.44 5.84 -32.80
N ARG A 34 3.41 5.48 -34.10
CA ARG A 34 3.18 4.10 -34.54
C ARG A 34 4.30 3.16 -34.11
N PHE A 35 5.55 3.60 -34.18
CA PHE A 35 6.70 2.83 -33.69
C PHE A 35 6.65 2.65 -32.17
N SER A 36 6.28 3.69 -31.43
CA SER A 36 6.09 3.61 -29.98
C SER A 36 4.93 2.68 -29.61
N ALA A 37 3.80 2.76 -30.32
CA ALA A 37 2.65 1.90 -30.10
C ALA A 37 2.92 0.43 -30.47
N SER A 38 3.70 0.15 -31.53
CA SER A 38 4.08 -1.22 -31.90
C SER A 38 5.04 -1.84 -30.89
N SER A 39 6.02 -1.06 -30.42
CA SER A 39 6.93 -1.46 -29.33
C SER A 39 6.16 -1.76 -28.05
N LEU A 40 5.23 -0.89 -27.65
CA LEU A 40 4.40 -1.09 -26.47
C LEU A 40 3.49 -2.32 -26.59
N ARG A 41 2.91 -2.57 -27.78
CA ARG A 41 2.13 -3.80 -28.05
C ARG A 41 2.98 -5.06 -27.98
N HIS A 42 4.22 -5.01 -28.48
CA HIS A 42 5.16 -6.13 -28.39
C HIS A 42 5.55 -6.42 -26.94
N ILE A 43 5.87 -5.38 -26.15
CA ILE A 43 6.18 -5.51 -24.71
C ILE A 43 4.96 -6.02 -23.93
N SER A 44 3.77 -5.47 -24.19
CA SER A 44 2.52 -5.91 -23.54
C SER A 44 2.13 -7.35 -23.92
N GLY A 45 2.29 -7.73 -25.19
CA GLY A 45 2.02 -9.08 -25.68
C GLY A 45 2.96 -10.12 -25.08
N THR A 46 4.25 -9.81 -24.94
CA THR A 46 5.22 -10.69 -24.28
C THR A 46 4.94 -10.82 -22.79
N PHE A 47 4.55 -9.73 -22.11
CA PHE A 47 4.12 -9.76 -20.71
C PHE A 47 2.87 -10.63 -20.50
N ARG A 48 1.84 -10.46 -21.34
CA ARG A 48 0.60 -11.27 -21.30
C ARG A 48 0.86 -12.76 -21.55
N ARG A 49 1.76 -13.10 -22.46
CA ARG A 49 2.16 -14.50 -22.70
C ARG A 49 2.92 -15.09 -21.50
N LYS A 50 3.82 -14.31 -20.90
CA LYS A 50 4.57 -14.75 -19.70
C LYS A 50 3.65 -14.90 -18.48
N SER A 51 2.70 -13.99 -18.26
CA SER A 51 1.76 -14.08 -17.13
C SER A 51 0.81 -15.26 -17.27
N THR A 52 0.32 -15.55 -18.48
CA THR A 52 -0.56 -16.71 -18.72
C THR A 52 0.15 -18.06 -18.54
N THR A 53 1.44 -18.18 -18.89
CA THR A 53 2.20 -19.41 -18.61
C THR A 53 2.50 -19.57 -17.11
N LEU A 54 2.78 -18.48 -16.39
CA LEU A 54 2.93 -18.49 -14.94
C LEU A 54 1.62 -18.90 -14.24
N CYS A 55 0.48 -18.35 -14.64
CA CYS A 55 -0.83 -18.74 -14.10
C CYS A 55 -1.14 -20.23 -14.36
N LYS A 56 -0.78 -20.77 -15.54
CA LYS A 56 -0.95 -22.20 -15.82
C LYS A 56 -0.06 -23.09 -14.95
N LYS A 57 1.17 -22.66 -14.62
CA LYS A 57 2.05 -23.37 -13.69
C LYS A 57 1.51 -23.30 -12.25
N ALA A 58 1.00 -22.15 -11.83
CA ALA A 58 0.37 -21.98 -10.52
C ALA A 58 -0.88 -22.83 -10.35
N ALA A 59 -1.72 -22.95 -11.39
CA ALA A 59 -2.90 -23.82 -11.36
C ALA A 59 -2.52 -25.31 -11.18
N LYS A 60 -1.45 -25.78 -11.85
CA LYS A 60 -0.93 -27.15 -11.67
C LYS A 60 -0.38 -27.38 -10.26
N PHE A 61 0.32 -26.40 -9.68
CA PHE A 61 0.77 -26.45 -8.29
C PHE A 61 -0.41 -26.47 -7.31
N SER A 62 -1.48 -25.73 -7.60
CA SER A 62 -2.73 -25.77 -6.82
C SER A 62 -3.45 -27.12 -6.93
N GLN A 63 -3.38 -27.79 -8.08
CA GLN A 63 -3.91 -29.15 -8.22
C GLN A 63 -3.11 -30.15 -7.38
N GLN A 64 -1.77 -30.07 -7.38
CA GLN A 64 -0.92 -30.87 -6.48
C GLN A 64 -1.19 -30.58 -5.00
N LYS A 65 -1.62 -29.36 -4.67
CA LYS A 65 -2.04 -29.00 -3.30
C LYS A 65 -3.32 -29.72 -2.88
N ALA A 66 -4.25 -30.00 -3.80
CA ALA A 66 -5.43 -30.81 -3.52
C ALA A 66 -5.05 -32.27 -3.18
N ASP A 67 -4.08 -32.84 -3.90
CA ASP A 67 -3.56 -34.18 -3.61
C ASP A 67 -2.77 -34.20 -2.28
N SER A 68 -2.05 -33.12 -1.96
CA SER A 68 -1.40 -32.94 -0.65
C SER A 68 -2.39 -32.83 0.49
N ALA A 69 -3.59 -32.29 0.27
CA ALA A 69 -4.62 -32.23 1.31
C ALA A 69 -5.10 -33.62 1.71
N THR A 70 -5.08 -34.59 0.77
CA THR A 70 -5.35 -36.00 1.06
C THR A 70 -4.22 -36.64 1.86
N LEU A 71 -2.95 -36.35 1.54
CA LEU A 71 -1.80 -36.79 2.34
C LEU A 71 -1.79 -36.15 3.74
N CYS A 72 -2.11 -34.87 3.87
CA CYS A 72 -2.26 -34.14 5.14
C CYS A 72 -3.43 -34.64 6.00
N LYS A 73 -4.29 -35.54 5.53
CA LYS A 73 -5.29 -36.23 6.37
C LYS A 73 -4.73 -37.52 7.00
N MET A 74 -3.77 -38.17 6.35
CA MET A 74 -3.15 -39.42 6.81
C MET A 74 -1.86 -39.18 7.64
N LEU A 75 -1.17 -38.08 7.36
CA LEU A 75 0.13 -37.75 7.94
C LEU A 75 0.07 -37.22 9.40
N PRO A 76 -0.93 -36.43 9.83
CA PRO A 76 -0.91 -35.83 11.16
C PRO A 76 -0.94 -36.87 12.28
N SER A 77 -1.71 -37.95 12.16
CA SER A 77 -1.82 -38.95 13.23
C SER A 77 -0.47 -39.60 13.55
N VAL A 78 0.24 -40.06 12.53
CA VAL A 78 1.56 -40.71 12.66
C VAL A 78 2.64 -39.74 13.16
N TRP A 79 2.57 -38.47 12.77
CA TRP A 79 3.55 -37.46 13.18
C TRP A 79 3.24 -36.84 14.54
N SER A 80 1.97 -36.73 14.94
CA SER A 80 1.55 -36.23 16.24
C SER A 80 2.06 -37.12 17.37
N ASP A 81 1.96 -38.45 17.24
CA ASP A 81 2.45 -39.38 18.26
C ASP A 81 3.98 -39.36 18.37
N ARG A 82 4.67 -39.28 17.22
CA ARG A 82 6.13 -39.19 17.16
C ARG A 82 6.66 -37.85 17.67
N LEU A 83 5.94 -36.75 17.42
CA LEU A 83 6.28 -35.42 17.91
C LEU A 83 6.00 -35.33 19.41
N ALA A 84 4.93 -35.93 19.91
CA ALA A 84 4.68 -36.07 21.36
C ALA A 84 5.80 -36.85 22.06
N MET A 85 6.34 -37.91 21.44
CA MET A 85 7.50 -38.63 21.98
C MET A 85 8.84 -37.90 21.84
N ALA A 86 9.01 -37.08 20.81
CA ALA A 86 10.27 -36.37 20.52
C ALA A 86 10.38 -34.97 21.16
N VAL A 87 9.25 -34.39 21.58
CA VAL A 87 9.21 -33.14 22.34
C VAL A 87 9.70 -33.42 23.76
N THR A 88 11.00 -33.26 23.95
CA THR A 88 11.63 -33.39 25.26
C THR A 88 11.07 -32.33 26.21
N PRO A 89 10.92 -32.63 27.52
CA PRO A 89 10.46 -31.66 28.52
C PRO A 89 11.28 -30.35 28.52
N SER A 90 12.56 -30.43 28.16
CA SER A 90 13.44 -29.27 28.01
C SER A 90 13.06 -28.37 26.83
N PHE A 91 12.55 -28.91 25.72
CA PHE A 91 12.09 -28.11 24.59
C PHE A 91 10.80 -27.34 24.94
N GLN A 92 9.87 -27.99 25.64
CA GLN A 92 8.65 -27.31 26.14
C GLN A 92 9.00 -26.18 27.10
N LEU A 93 9.95 -26.42 28.02
CA LEU A 93 10.39 -25.40 28.97
C LEU A 93 11.06 -24.22 28.27
N ARG A 94 11.83 -24.45 27.21
CA ARG A 94 12.41 -23.39 26.38
C ARG A 94 11.33 -22.55 25.72
N ILE A 95 10.30 -23.17 25.13
CA ILE A 95 9.18 -22.43 24.53
C ILE A 95 8.49 -21.56 25.58
N VAL A 96 8.17 -22.10 26.76
CA VAL A 96 7.52 -21.34 27.84
C VAL A 96 8.41 -20.18 28.31
N HIS A 97 9.71 -20.42 28.46
CA HIS A 97 10.66 -19.39 28.90
C HIS A 97 10.82 -18.28 27.86
N HIS A 98 10.98 -18.63 26.59
CA HIS A 98 11.07 -17.66 25.49
C HIS A 98 9.77 -16.85 25.35
N MET A 99 8.60 -17.48 25.52
CA MET A 99 7.31 -16.78 25.50
C MET A 99 7.16 -15.79 26.66
N LYS A 100 7.53 -16.20 27.88
CA LYS A 100 7.51 -15.30 29.04
C LYS A 100 8.43 -14.10 28.84
N HIS A 101 9.63 -14.33 28.33
CA HIS A 101 10.58 -13.27 28.04
C HIS A 101 10.05 -12.30 26.98
N TRP A 102 9.51 -12.83 25.88
CA TRP A 102 8.96 -12.01 24.80
C TRP A 102 7.76 -11.16 25.23
N ILE A 103 6.88 -11.70 26.09
CA ILE A 103 5.76 -10.95 26.67
C ILE A 103 6.26 -9.80 27.55
N LEU A 104 7.30 -10.04 28.37
CA LEU A 104 7.88 -9.00 29.23
C LEU A 104 8.57 -7.90 28.41
N GLU A 105 9.29 -8.26 27.35
CA GLU A 105 9.91 -7.31 26.42
C GLU A 105 8.87 -6.49 25.65
N PHE A 106 7.76 -7.12 25.23
CA PHE A 106 6.66 -6.42 24.59
C PHE A 106 6.00 -5.41 25.53
N LEU A 107 5.73 -5.81 26.78
CA LEU A 107 5.12 -4.94 27.77
C LEU A 107 6.04 -3.78 28.18
N SER A 108 7.35 -4.02 28.31
CA SER A 108 8.31 -2.96 28.63
C SER A 108 8.44 -1.96 27.46
N PHE A 109 8.45 -2.44 26.22
CA PHE A 109 8.43 -1.59 25.03
C PHE A 109 7.17 -0.69 25.00
N GLN A 110 6.00 -1.27 25.27
CA GLN A 110 4.74 -0.54 25.31
C GLN A 110 4.75 0.55 26.40
N MET A 111 5.24 0.24 27.60
CA MET A 111 5.30 1.19 28.71
C MET A 111 6.32 2.31 28.46
N CYS A 112 7.50 2.01 27.92
CA CYS A 112 8.50 3.01 27.55
C CYS A 112 7.98 4.00 26.50
N SER A 113 7.29 3.49 25.47
CA SER A 113 6.65 4.32 24.44
C SER A 113 5.53 5.18 25.03
N PHE A 114 4.70 4.60 25.92
CA PHE A 114 3.59 5.29 26.55
C PHE A 114 4.06 6.40 27.51
N LEU A 115 5.07 6.13 28.34
CA LEU A 115 5.68 7.12 29.24
C LEU A 115 6.31 8.28 28.45
N ALA A 116 7.03 8.00 27.36
CA ALA A 116 7.62 9.04 26.53
C ALA A 116 6.57 9.90 25.79
N TYR A 117 5.41 9.32 25.48
CA TYR A 117 4.27 10.05 24.93
C TYR A 117 3.59 10.91 26.01
N PHE A 118 3.34 10.33 27.19
CA PHE A 118 2.72 11.01 28.31
C PHE A 118 3.59 12.16 28.82
N GLU A 119 4.91 11.99 28.91
CA GLU A 119 5.81 13.06 29.34
C GLU A 119 5.81 14.23 28.33
N ARG A 120 5.74 13.94 27.03
CA ARG A 120 5.55 14.96 25.99
C ARG A 120 4.20 15.67 26.10
N LEU A 121 3.13 14.93 26.43
CA LEU A 121 1.82 15.51 26.66
C LEU A 121 1.81 16.39 27.91
N ARG A 122 2.45 15.93 29.00
CA ARG A 122 2.59 16.65 30.27
C ARG A 122 3.36 17.96 30.07
N GLN A 123 4.47 17.93 29.35
CA GLN A 123 5.24 19.12 29.01
C GLN A 123 4.42 20.13 28.19
N ARG A 124 3.63 19.67 27.22
CA ARG A 124 2.72 20.53 26.45
C ARG A 124 1.62 21.13 27.33
N ALA A 125 1.03 20.35 28.23
CA ALA A 125 0.00 20.81 29.15
C ALA A 125 0.52 21.91 30.09
N MET A 126 1.70 21.70 30.70
CA MET A 126 2.32 22.70 31.58
C MET A 126 2.69 23.99 30.82
N LYS A 127 3.15 23.87 29.56
CA LYS A 127 3.44 25.03 28.70
C LYS A 127 2.18 25.83 28.37
N LEU A 128 1.07 25.16 28.10
CA LEU A 128 -0.22 25.81 27.87
C LEU A 128 -0.73 26.50 29.14
N GLN A 129 -0.64 25.84 30.30
CA GLN A 129 -1.02 26.45 31.58
C GLN A 129 -0.20 27.73 31.88
N SER A 130 1.11 27.71 31.62
CA SER A 130 1.96 28.89 31.78
C SER A 130 1.59 30.03 30.84
N LEU A 131 1.27 29.73 29.58
CA LEU A 131 0.87 30.74 28.58
C LEU A 131 -0.49 31.35 28.94
N VAL A 132 -1.43 30.52 29.38
CA VAL A 132 -2.74 30.95 29.87
C VAL A 132 -2.59 31.87 31.09
N LEU A 133 -1.79 31.50 32.09
CA LEU A 133 -1.56 32.34 33.27
C LEU A 133 -0.89 33.68 32.91
N HIS A 134 0.08 33.68 31.99
CA HIS A 134 0.73 34.89 31.52
C HIS A 134 -0.22 35.81 30.73
N GLU A 135 -1.15 35.25 29.95
CA GLU A 135 -2.14 36.04 29.22
C GLU A 135 -3.15 36.74 30.17
N PHE A 136 -3.55 36.07 31.26
CA PHE A 136 -4.47 36.63 32.26
C PHE A 136 -3.82 37.62 33.25
N GLU A 137 -2.49 37.67 33.34
CA GLU A 137 -1.74 38.67 34.11
C GLU A 137 -1.57 40.00 33.35
N LEU A 138 -1.63 39.97 32.00
CA LEU A 138 -1.34 41.11 31.13
C LEU A 138 -2.36 42.29 31.15
N PRO A 139 -3.65 42.15 31.54
CA PRO A 139 -4.55 43.30 31.59
C PRO A 139 -4.52 44.08 32.91
N LYS A 140 -3.74 43.68 33.92
CA LYS A 140 -3.70 44.37 35.24
C LYS A 140 -2.69 45.53 35.31
N ALA A 141 -1.94 45.78 34.25
CA ALA A 141 -0.86 46.79 34.22
C ALA A 141 -1.17 48.04 33.37
N LEU A 142 -2.45 48.33 33.09
CA LEU A 142 -2.87 49.61 32.51
C LEU A 142 -3.75 50.38 33.51
N PRO A 143 -3.17 51.28 34.32
CA PRO A 143 -3.84 52.52 34.74
C PRO A 143 -3.85 53.56 33.61
#